data_AF-A0A936H4W0-F1
#
_entry.id   AF-A0A936H4W0-F1
#
_cell.length_a   1.000
_cell.length_b   1.000
_cell.length_c   1.000
_cell.angle_alpha   90.00
_cell.angle_beta   90.00
_cell.angle_gamma   90.00
#
_symmetry.space_group_name_H-M   'P 1'
#
loop_
_entity.id
_entity.type
_entity.pdbx_description
1 polymer ?
#
loop_
_entity_poly.entity_id
_entity_poly.type
_entity_poly.pdbx_seq_one_letter_code
_entity_poly.pdbx_strand_id
1 'polypeptide(L)'
;MQLSGYPLCWGLLFMSASLFAQGQKPAGGGLAIRYLWTNYQLPLNNKWSYLDFTYGAELEFRQRLGNKIDLGFPLRVGSAAFPRGKTAGFDKGLLASADIQFQFKTAPSGAKWIWFGYSGAGISLEDLERVKLAVPVGGGLDLRLSRTVFLSSKMEYRFSQGDFSDHIQAAFGFRFVPPPKDHLITVRKKGHTSRLDRDGDGVRDALDLCPDQKGLAALNGCPDADSDGFPDDRDECPTVAGALEGCPDADGDGIADKDDRCPLEVGPPERQGCPAKDADQDGVLDEEDLCPKAPGPANTKGCPDADLDGLADKDDDCPELAGLPETRGCPDTDLDGVPDKDDQCPNTPGRGSGSGCPELEASDAALLEQAKYAIHFIPGVTLRSNRNPSKPWIKSWI
;
A
#
# COMPACT_ATOMS: atom_id res chain seq x y z
N MET A 1 -76.03 -10.37 -22.13
CA MET A 1 -75.94 -10.88 -23.51
C MET A 1 -74.59 -11.56 -23.67
N GLN A 2 -74.61 -12.89 -23.72
CA GLN A 2 -73.49 -13.72 -24.18
C GLN A 2 -73.13 -13.35 -25.61
N LEU A 3 -71.85 -13.41 -25.96
CA LEU A 3 -71.38 -14.19 -27.09
C LEU A 3 -69.90 -14.57 -26.84
N SER A 4 -69.69 -15.87 -26.98
CA SER A 4 -68.50 -16.69 -26.72
C SER A 4 -67.71 -17.00 -28.00
N GLY A 5 -66.43 -17.38 -27.84
CA GLY A 5 -65.61 -18.13 -28.81
C GLY A 5 -64.58 -17.25 -29.55
N TYR A 6 -63.28 -17.53 -29.59
CA TYR A 6 -62.51 -18.76 -29.40
C TYR A 6 -61.14 -18.46 -28.75
N PRO A 7 -60.55 -19.43 -28.02
CA PRO A 7 -59.20 -19.39 -27.48
C PRO A 7 -58.24 -20.08 -28.47
N LEU A 8 -57.18 -19.40 -28.90
CA LEU A 8 -55.98 -19.99 -29.53
C LEU A 8 -54.88 -18.93 -29.59
N CYS A 9 -53.64 -19.34 -29.36
CA CYS A 9 -52.43 -18.51 -29.24
C CYS A 9 -52.19 -17.79 -27.91
N TRP A 10 -52.31 -18.52 -26.79
CA TRP A 10 -51.26 -18.43 -25.78
C TRP A 10 -50.12 -19.37 -26.21
N GLY A 11 -48.93 -18.82 -26.42
CA GLY A 11 -47.71 -19.59 -26.67
C GLY A 11 -47.15 -19.47 -28.09
N LEU A 12 -46.82 -18.25 -28.55
CA LEU A 12 -45.89 -18.03 -29.69
C LEU A 12 -45.34 -16.58 -29.73
N LEU A 13 -44.98 -16.02 -28.57
CA LEU A 13 -44.23 -14.75 -28.48
C LEU A 13 -43.14 -14.74 -27.40
N PHE A 14 -42.83 -15.92 -26.85
CA PHE A 14 -41.73 -16.13 -25.90
C PHE A 14 -40.68 -17.15 -26.40
N MET A 15 -40.71 -17.49 -27.69
CA MET A 15 -39.77 -18.45 -28.30
C MET A 15 -39.26 -18.00 -29.69
N SER A 16 -38.81 -16.75 -29.80
CA SER A 16 -38.03 -16.29 -30.97
C SER A 16 -37.01 -15.17 -30.67
N ALA A 17 -36.86 -14.73 -29.42
CA ALA A 17 -35.82 -13.76 -29.05
C ALA A 17 -34.46 -14.40 -28.70
N SER A 18 -34.34 -15.72 -28.78
CA SER A 18 -33.06 -16.44 -28.56
C SER A 18 -32.32 -16.77 -29.87
N LEU A 19 -32.79 -16.27 -31.03
CA LEU A 19 -32.26 -16.60 -32.36
C LEU A 19 -31.55 -15.46 -33.08
N PHE A 20 -31.14 -14.40 -32.37
CA PHE A 20 -30.18 -13.41 -32.88
C PHE A 20 -28.91 -13.29 -32.00
N ALA A 21 -28.65 -14.26 -31.13
CA ALA A 21 -27.45 -14.33 -30.30
C ALA A 21 -26.38 -15.30 -30.84
N GLN A 22 -26.39 -15.58 -32.15
CA GLN A 22 -25.32 -16.32 -32.82
C GLN A 22 -24.84 -15.55 -34.06
N GLY A 23 -23.62 -15.01 -34.01
CA GLY A 23 -22.79 -14.90 -35.21
C GLY A 23 -22.56 -13.53 -35.86
N GLN A 24 -22.88 -12.39 -35.24
CA GLN A 24 -22.40 -11.09 -35.74
C GLN A 24 -21.69 -10.31 -34.63
N LYS A 25 -20.39 -10.04 -34.83
CA LYS A 25 -19.56 -9.19 -33.97
C LYS A 25 -20.33 -7.88 -33.69
N PRO A 26 -20.43 -7.41 -32.43
CA PRO A 26 -21.15 -6.17 -32.14
C PRO A 26 -20.50 -5.02 -32.89
N ALA A 27 -21.19 -4.48 -33.90
CA ALA A 27 -20.79 -3.24 -34.54
C ALA A 27 -20.76 -2.14 -33.47
N GLY A 28 -19.64 -1.41 -33.38
CA GLY A 28 -19.29 -0.54 -32.25
C GLY A 28 -20.47 0.26 -31.65
N GLY A 29 -20.75 0.01 -30.38
CA GLY A 29 -21.65 0.82 -29.56
C GLY A 29 -20.95 2.06 -29.01
N GLY A 30 -21.70 2.99 -28.43
CA GLY A 30 -21.18 4.19 -27.78
C GLY A 30 -22.02 4.58 -26.57
N LEU A 31 -21.42 5.34 -25.65
CA LEU A 31 -22.03 5.87 -24.45
C LEU A 31 -22.31 7.36 -24.63
N ALA A 32 -23.49 7.84 -24.25
CA ALA A 32 -23.76 9.27 -24.20
C ALA A 32 -24.13 9.71 -22.80
N ILE A 33 -23.60 10.85 -22.40
CA ILE A 33 -23.91 11.54 -21.15
C ILE A 33 -24.44 12.92 -21.52
N ARG A 34 -25.67 13.20 -21.13
CA ARG A 34 -26.34 14.46 -21.47
C ARG A 34 -26.98 15.09 -20.25
N TYR A 35 -26.96 16.40 -20.21
CA TYR A 35 -27.77 17.18 -19.30
C TYR A 35 -29.20 17.23 -19.85
N LEU A 36 -30.18 17.00 -18.99
CA LEU A 36 -31.59 16.84 -19.33
C LEU A 36 -32.39 18.06 -18.85
N TRP A 37 -33.28 18.54 -19.71
CA TRP A 37 -34.31 19.52 -19.41
C TRP A 37 -35.68 18.91 -19.67
N THR A 38 -36.58 18.98 -18.68
CA THR A 38 -37.92 18.40 -18.74
C THR A 38 -38.97 19.47 -18.50
N ASN A 39 -40.05 19.46 -19.29
CA ASN A 39 -41.14 20.44 -19.17
C ASN A 39 -42.50 19.76 -19.44
N TYR A 40 -43.35 19.71 -18.41
CA TYR A 40 -44.72 19.20 -18.45
C TYR A 40 -45.74 20.31 -18.70
N GLN A 41 -45.35 21.57 -18.53
CA GLN A 41 -46.17 22.76 -18.60
C GLN A 41 -46.54 23.09 -20.05
N LEU A 42 -45.55 23.04 -20.95
CA LEU A 42 -45.67 23.47 -22.33
C LEU A 42 -46.79 22.73 -23.10
N PRO A 43 -46.92 21.39 -23.03
CA PRO A 43 -48.02 20.69 -23.70
C PRO A 43 -49.41 21.01 -23.13
N LEU A 44 -49.50 21.48 -21.89
CA LEU A 44 -50.76 21.76 -21.21
C LEU A 44 -51.25 23.19 -21.40
N ASN A 45 -50.32 24.16 -21.35
CA ASN A 45 -50.65 25.59 -21.36
C ASN A 45 -50.33 26.28 -22.71
N ASN A 46 -49.62 25.59 -23.61
CA ASN A 46 -49.15 26.11 -24.89
C ASN A 46 -48.36 27.44 -24.80
N LYS A 47 -47.71 27.69 -23.65
CA LYS A 47 -46.89 28.88 -23.39
C LYS A 47 -45.43 28.47 -23.22
N TRP A 48 -44.56 29.08 -24.03
CA TRP A 48 -43.12 28.88 -23.89
C TRP A 48 -42.55 29.73 -22.75
N SER A 49 -41.98 29.06 -21.75
CA SER A 49 -41.29 29.69 -20.62
C SER A 49 -40.03 28.88 -20.30
N TYR A 50 -38.89 29.56 -20.27
CA TYR A 50 -37.60 28.94 -19.91
C TYR A 50 -37.55 28.54 -18.42
N LEU A 51 -38.34 29.19 -17.57
CA LEU A 51 -38.40 28.93 -16.13
C LEU A 51 -39.16 27.66 -15.78
N ASP A 52 -39.93 27.12 -16.73
CA ASP A 52 -40.76 25.94 -16.52
C ASP A 52 -39.97 24.64 -16.74
N PHE A 53 -38.73 24.75 -17.22
CA PHE A 53 -37.84 23.60 -17.39
C PHE A 53 -37.22 23.19 -16.06
N THR A 54 -37.26 21.89 -15.84
CA THR A 54 -36.64 21.20 -14.72
C THR A 54 -35.44 20.39 -15.21
N TYR A 55 -34.50 20.09 -14.32
CA TYR A 55 -33.18 19.63 -14.71
C TYR A 55 -32.89 18.21 -14.25
N GLY A 56 -32.05 17.50 -15.01
CA GLY A 56 -31.58 16.16 -14.72
C GLY A 56 -30.38 15.73 -15.56
N ALA A 57 -30.14 14.43 -15.60
CA ALA A 57 -29.12 13.80 -16.41
C ALA A 57 -29.68 12.60 -17.18
N GLU A 58 -29.10 12.34 -18.36
CA GLU A 58 -29.38 11.19 -19.20
C GLU A 58 -28.05 10.44 -19.47
N LEU A 59 -28.08 9.13 -19.23
CA LEU A 59 -27.04 8.19 -19.62
C LEU A 59 -27.61 7.24 -20.68
N GLU A 60 -27.11 7.28 -21.91
CA GLU A 60 -27.60 6.44 -23.00
C GLU A 60 -26.52 5.48 -23.47
N PHE A 61 -26.78 4.18 -23.38
CA PHE A 61 -26.01 3.18 -24.11
C PHE A 61 -26.61 3.00 -25.51
N ARG A 62 -25.82 3.20 -26.55
CA ARG A 62 -26.25 3.09 -27.94
C ARG A 62 -25.49 1.99 -28.65
N GLN A 63 -26.20 0.99 -29.13
CA GLN A 63 -25.67 -0.10 -29.92
C GLN A 63 -25.95 0.14 -31.41
N ARG A 64 -24.93 0.01 -32.25
CA ARG A 64 -25.10 0.12 -33.70
C ARG A 64 -25.62 -1.21 -34.26
N LEU A 65 -26.78 -1.20 -34.90
CA LEU A 65 -27.33 -2.38 -35.58
C LEU A 65 -27.00 -2.40 -37.08
N GLY A 66 -26.74 -1.23 -37.66
CA GLY A 66 -26.30 -1.11 -39.05
C GLY A 66 -25.80 0.31 -39.37
N ASN A 67 -25.68 0.63 -40.65
CA ASN A 67 -25.14 1.94 -41.07
C ASN A 67 -26.10 3.12 -40.87
N LYS A 68 -27.40 2.85 -40.66
CA LYS A 68 -28.46 3.85 -40.52
C LYS A 68 -29.37 3.63 -39.30
N ILE A 69 -29.22 2.52 -38.58
CA ILE A 69 -30.10 2.14 -37.47
C ILE A 69 -29.23 1.83 -36.26
N ASP A 70 -29.58 2.48 -35.16
CA ASP A 70 -29.02 2.23 -33.83
C ASP A 70 -30.15 1.88 -32.86
N LEU A 71 -29.82 1.08 -31.85
CA LEU A 71 -30.67 0.81 -30.70
C LEU A 71 -30.11 1.57 -29.50
N GLY A 72 -30.91 2.41 -28.85
CA GLY A 72 -30.52 3.23 -27.71
C GLY A 72 -31.27 2.84 -26.44
N PHE A 73 -30.57 2.85 -25.33
CA PHE A 73 -31.08 2.56 -23.99
C PHE A 73 -30.80 3.74 -23.07
N PRO A 74 -31.59 4.83 -23.13
CA PRO A 74 -31.43 5.96 -22.24
C PRO A 74 -32.01 5.65 -20.85
N LEU A 75 -31.19 5.92 -19.85
CA LEU A 75 -31.56 6.01 -18.45
C LEU A 75 -31.54 7.49 -18.06
N ARG A 76 -32.60 7.97 -17.42
CA ARG A 76 -32.72 9.38 -17.01
C ARG A 76 -33.06 9.47 -15.54
N VAL A 77 -32.50 10.48 -14.90
CA VAL A 77 -32.83 10.86 -13.53
C VAL A 77 -32.80 12.38 -13.40
N GLY A 78 -33.76 12.95 -12.70
CA GLY A 78 -33.82 14.40 -12.51
C GLY A 78 -34.99 14.84 -11.66
N SER A 79 -35.13 16.14 -11.50
CA SER A 79 -36.35 16.74 -10.97
C SER A 79 -37.33 16.98 -12.11
N ALA A 80 -38.63 16.84 -11.84
CA ALA A 80 -39.68 17.26 -12.76
C ALA A 80 -40.82 17.95 -12.02
N ALA A 81 -41.47 18.90 -12.68
CA ALA A 81 -42.62 19.62 -12.14
C ALA A 81 -43.91 18.97 -12.66
N PHE A 82 -44.42 17.99 -11.93
CA PHE A 82 -45.58 17.17 -12.30
C PHE A 82 -46.90 17.95 -12.12
N PRO A 83 -47.83 17.87 -13.07
CA PRO A 83 -49.12 18.56 -12.97
C PRO A 83 -50.08 17.85 -12.00
N ARG A 84 -50.80 18.61 -11.17
CA ARG A 84 -51.91 18.12 -10.32
C ARG A 84 -53.28 18.11 -11.03
N GLY A 85 -53.31 18.22 -12.36
CA GLY A 85 -54.52 18.38 -13.18
C GLY A 85 -54.36 19.49 -14.25
N LYS A 86 -55.42 19.80 -15.03
CA LYS A 86 -55.36 20.84 -16.08
C LYS A 86 -55.06 22.25 -15.55
N THR A 87 -55.48 22.57 -14.31
CA THR A 87 -55.46 23.93 -13.75
C THR A 87 -54.96 24.01 -12.31
N ALA A 88 -54.54 22.88 -11.70
CA ALA A 88 -54.29 22.76 -10.26
C ALA A 88 -52.82 22.95 -9.83
N GLY A 89 -51.98 23.58 -10.67
CA GLY A 89 -50.58 23.84 -10.38
C GLY A 89 -49.65 22.63 -10.60
N PHE A 90 -48.38 22.81 -10.25
CA PHE A 90 -47.29 21.85 -10.50
C PHE A 90 -46.51 21.56 -9.23
N ASP A 91 -46.21 20.28 -9.00
CA ASP A 91 -45.38 19.80 -7.90
C ASP A 91 -44.02 19.35 -8.38
N LYS A 92 -42.97 19.81 -7.73
CA LYS A 92 -41.63 19.29 -7.99
C LYS A 92 -41.47 17.94 -7.30
N GLY A 93 -41.03 16.94 -8.05
CA GLY A 93 -40.68 15.62 -7.52
C GLY A 93 -39.55 14.98 -8.32
N LEU A 94 -39.21 13.74 -7.95
CA LEU A 94 -38.18 12.97 -8.65
C LEU A 94 -38.75 12.33 -9.92
N LEU A 95 -38.02 12.43 -11.02
CA LEU A 95 -38.26 11.70 -12.26
C LEU A 95 -37.10 10.73 -12.49
N ALA A 96 -37.42 9.44 -12.63
CA ALA A 96 -36.50 8.44 -13.16
C ALA A 96 -37.16 7.74 -14.35
N SER A 97 -36.44 7.51 -15.45
CA SER A 97 -36.99 6.77 -16.59
C SER A 97 -35.96 5.90 -17.28
N ALA A 98 -36.44 4.82 -17.89
CA ALA A 98 -35.64 3.91 -18.70
C ALA A 98 -36.41 3.58 -19.99
N ASP A 99 -35.76 3.74 -21.14
CA ASP A 99 -36.38 3.46 -22.43
C ASP A 99 -35.56 2.48 -23.28
N ILE A 100 -36.23 1.94 -24.29
CA ILE A 100 -35.62 1.30 -25.46
C ILE A 100 -36.06 2.12 -26.68
N GLN A 101 -35.10 2.67 -27.43
CA GLN A 101 -35.34 3.59 -28.54
C GLN A 101 -34.67 3.09 -29.83
N PHE A 102 -35.43 2.98 -30.92
CA PHE A 102 -34.89 2.77 -32.26
C PHE A 102 -34.55 4.13 -32.87
N GLN A 103 -33.29 4.30 -33.30
CA GLN A 103 -32.80 5.57 -33.83
C GLN A 103 -32.38 5.42 -35.30
N PHE A 104 -33.03 6.19 -36.17
CA PHE A 104 -32.83 6.21 -37.61
C PHE A 104 -31.99 7.44 -37.99
N LYS A 105 -30.84 7.21 -38.61
CA LYS A 105 -29.89 8.27 -39.00
C LYS A 105 -30.04 8.61 -40.48
N THR A 106 -29.96 9.89 -40.79
CA THR A 106 -30.04 10.39 -42.18
C THR A 106 -28.71 10.27 -42.92
N ALA A 107 -27.58 10.37 -42.21
CA ALA A 107 -26.23 10.33 -42.78
C ALA A 107 -25.47 9.04 -42.40
N PRO A 108 -24.65 8.46 -43.30
CA PRO A 108 -23.81 7.32 -42.99
C PRO A 108 -22.74 7.64 -41.93
N SER A 109 -22.18 6.60 -41.30
CA SER A 109 -21.14 6.69 -40.27
C SER A 109 -19.88 7.37 -40.80
N GLY A 110 -19.80 8.70 -40.72
CA GLY A 110 -18.75 9.45 -41.42
C GLY A 110 -18.98 10.95 -41.48
N ALA A 111 -20.24 11.40 -41.48
CA ALA A 111 -20.56 12.81 -41.58
C ALA A 111 -20.18 13.62 -40.33
N LYS A 112 -19.84 14.89 -40.53
CA LYS A 112 -19.61 15.87 -39.46
C LYS A 112 -20.90 16.16 -38.68
N TRP A 113 -22.04 16.19 -39.38
CA TRP A 113 -23.38 16.42 -38.83
C TRP A 113 -24.23 15.18 -39.09
N ILE A 114 -24.76 14.55 -38.03
CA ILE A 114 -25.58 13.35 -38.13
C ILE A 114 -26.92 13.64 -37.48
N TRP A 115 -27.93 13.86 -38.30
CA TRP A 115 -29.31 13.94 -37.83
C TRP A 115 -29.86 12.55 -37.60
N PHE A 116 -30.59 12.37 -36.50
CA PHE A 116 -31.29 11.13 -36.21
C PHE A 116 -32.70 11.41 -35.70
N GLY A 117 -33.66 10.63 -36.18
CA GLY A 117 -35.00 10.54 -35.61
C GLY A 117 -35.10 9.27 -34.77
N TYR A 118 -35.91 9.27 -33.74
CA TYR A 118 -36.09 8.08 -32.91
C TYR A 118 -37.50 7.95 -32.35
N SER A 119 -37.87 6.70 -32.10
CA SER A 119 -39.08 6.35 -31.37
C SER A 119 -38.83 5.09 -30.55
N GLY A 120 -39.57 4.90 -29.47
CA GLY A 120 -39.36 3.80 -28.56
C GLY A 120 -40.50 3.57 -27.59
N ALA A 121 -40.23 2.76 -26.59
CA ALA A 121 -41.08 2.57 -25.44
C ALA A 121 -40.23 2.66 -24.17
N GLY A 122 -40.81 3.20 -23.11
CA GLY A 122 -40.13 3.38 -21.85
C GLY A 122 -41.05 3.38 -20.65
N ILE A 123 -40.43 3.28 -19.49
CA ILE A 123 -41.07 3.39 -18.19
C ILE A 123 -40.56 4.64 -17.48
N SER A 124 -41.47 5.39 -16.87
CA SER A 124 -41.18 6.56 -16.05
C SER A 124 -41.69 6.32 -14.63
N LEU A 125 -40.82 6.51 -13.66
CA LEU A 125 -41.10 6.53 -12.23
C LEU A 125 -41.15 7.99 -11.79
N GLU A 126 -42.33 8.43 -11.36
CA GLU A 126 -42.56 9.77 -10.83
C GLU A 126 -42.76 9.69 -9.32
N ASP A 127 -41.90 10.40 -8.59
CA ASP A 127 -41.88 10.49 -7.12
C ASP A 127 -41.83 9.13 -6.40
N LEU A 128 -41.17 8.14 -7.03
CA LEU A 128 -41.01 6.75 -6.58
C LEU A 128 -42.30 5.92 -6.43
N GLU A 129 -43.48 6.53 -6.50
CA GLU A 129 -44.77 5.86 -6.27
C GLU A 129 -45.55 5.60 -7.57
N ARG A 130 -45.33 6.41 -8.62
CA ARG A 130 -46.14 6.36 -9.84
C ARG A 130 -45.33 5.86 -11.02
N VAL A 131 -45.65 4.66 -11.48
CA VAL A 131 -45.09 4.07 -12.71
C VAL A 131 -45.98 4.41 -13.89
N LYS A 132 -45.40 4.97 -14.96
CA LYS A 132 -46.08 5.31 -16.20
C LYS A 132 -45.35 4.71 -17.39
N LEU A 133 -46.11 4.19 -18.35
CA LEU A 133 -45.57 3.82 -19.66
C LEU A 133 -45.49 5.06 -20.55
N ALA A 134 -44.43 5.19 -21.34
CA ALA A 134 -44.24 6.31 -22.24
C ALA A 134 -43.73 5.86 -23.61
N VAL A 135 -44.19 6.53 -24.66
CA VAL A 135 -43.69 6.41 -26.02
C VAL A 135 -42.94 7.70 -26.35
N PRO A 136 -41.59 7.73 -26.26
CA PRO A 136 -40.81 8.85 -26.75
C PRO A 136 -40.81 8.89 -28.26
N VAL A 137 -41.02 10.07 -28.83
CA VAL A 137 -40.82 10.36 -30.25
C VAL A 137 -40.01 11.65 -30.35
N GLY A 138 -38.90 11.60 -31.06
CA GLY A 138 -37.99 12.73 -31.07
C GLY A 138 -36.97 12.72 -32.20
N GLY A 139 -36.15 13.75 -32.18
CA GLY A 139 -35.03 13.91 -33.07
C GLY A 139 -33.81 14.43 -32.32
N GLY A 140 -32.64 14.29 -32.93
CA GLY A 140 -31.41 14.76 -32.37
C GLY A 140 -30.35 15.01 -33.43
N LEU A 141 -29.28 15.65 -32.99
CA LEU A 141 -28.12 15.99 -33.80
C LEU A 141 -26.86 15.56 -33.07
N ASP A 142 -26.07 14.73 -33.74
CA ASP A 142 -24.70 14.44 -33.34
C ASP A 142 -23.73 15.22 -34.23
N LEU A 143 -23.01 16.16 -33.63
CA LEU A 143 -21.90 16.88 -34.25
C LEU A 143 -20.58 16.18 -33.88
N ARG A 144 -19.85 15.71 -34.89
CA ARG A 144 -18.55 15.06 -34.69
C ARG A 144 -17.49 16.10 -34.31
N LEU A 145 -16.92 15.97 -33.10
CA LEU A 145 -15.77 16.77 -32.65
C LEU A 145 -14.46 16.03 -32.92
N SER A 146 -14.41 14.72 -32.67
CA SER A 146 -13.26 13.84 -32.96
C SER A 146 -13.71 12.47 -33.48
N ARG A 147 -12.77 11.54 -33.71
CA ARG A 147 -13.12 10.16 -34.12
C ARG A 147 -13.93 9.40 -33.06
N THR A 148 -13.79 9.81 -31.80
CA THR A 148 -14.33 9.13 -30.61
C THR A 148 -15.39 9.99 -29.91
N VAL A 149 -15.36 11.32 -30.05
CA VAL A 149 -16.22 12.25 -29.31
C VAL A 149 -17.17 13.01 -30.24
N PHE A 150 -18.44 13.03 -29.87
CA PHE A 150 -19.51 13.76 -30.53
C PHE A 150 -20.19 14.67 -29.53
N LEU A 151 -20.46 15.91 -29.92
CA LEU A 151 -21.44 16.74 -29.24
C LEU A 151 -22.83 16.24 -29.66
N SER A 152 -23.71 15.97 -28.72
CA SER A 152 -24.97 15.27 -28.96
C SER A 152 -26.12 16.04 -28.33
N SER A 153 -27.11 16.39 -29.15
CA SER A 153 -28.38 16.96 -28.70
C SER A 153 -29.55 16.05 -29.05
N LYS A 154 -30.56 16.02 -28.19
CA LYS A 154 -31.82 15.29 -28.36
C LYS A 154 -32.97 16.18 -27.93
N MET A 155 -34.10 16.04 -28.62
CA MET A 155 -35.37 16.63 -28.25
C MET A 155 -36.46 15.59 -28.52
N GLU A 156 -37.28 15.29 -27.53
CA GLU A 156 -38.38 14.33 -27.63
C GLU A 156 -39.65 14.88 -27.00
N TYR A 157 -40.76 14.50 -27.60
CA TYR A 157 -42.07 14.54 -26.99
C TYR A 157 -42.40 13.14 -26.48
N ARG A 158 -42.82 13.03 -25.21
CA ARG A 158 -43.11 11.75 -24.56
C ARG A 158 -44.61 11.63 -24.34
N PHE A 159 -45.24 10.76 -25.12
CA PHE A 159 -46.64 10.38 -24.91
C PHE A 159 -46.70 9.40 -23.74
N SER A 160 -47.18 9.85 -22.59
CA SER A 160 -47.14 9.08 -21.34
C SER A 160 -48.55 8.64 -20.92
N GLN A 161 -48.65 7.44 -20.36
CA GLN A 161 -49.90 6.88 -19.87
C GLN A 161 -50.37 7.64 -18.62
N GLY A 162 -51.58 8.21 -18.71
CA GLY A 162 -52.21 8.96 -17.63
C GLY A 162 -52.49 10.41 -18.03
N ASP A 163 -53.50 11.01 -17.39
CA ASP A 163 -53.89 12.38 -17.71
C ASP A 163 -52.74 13.36 -17.42
N PHE A 164 -52.53 14.32 -18.33
CA PHE A 164 -51.56 15.42 -18.20
C PHE A 164 -50.11 14.98 -18.04
N SER A 165 -49.78 13.76 -18.43
CA SER A 165 -48.44 13.19 -18.23
C SER A 165 -47.51 13.41 -19.43
N ASP A 166 -48.06 13.89 -20.54
CA ASP A 166 -47.30 14.20 -21.74
C ASP A 166 -46.38 15.39 -21.49
N HIS A 167 -45.13 15.24 -21.89
CA HIS A 167 -44.12 16.25 -21.62
C HIS A 167 -43.05 16.26 -22.71
N ILE A 168 -42.35 17.38 -22.77
CA ILE A 168 -41.21 17.55 -23.67
C ILE A 168 -39.92 17.39 -22.87
N GLN A 169 -38.95 16.71 -23.46
CA GLN A 169 -37.60 16.63 -22.94
C GLN A 169 -36.59 17.08 -23.99
N ALA A 170 -35.62 17.87 -23.57
CA ALA A 170 -34.45 18.21 -24.36
C ALA A 170 -33.22 17.75 -23.59
N ALA A 171 -32.21 17.24 -24.30
CA ALA A 171 -30.96 16.83 -23.70
C ALA A 171 -29.77 17.29 -24.55
N PHE A 172 -28.70 17.71 -23.89
CA PHE A 172 -27.47 18.15 -24.54
C PHE A 172 -26.26 17.64 -23.79
N GLY A 173 -25.26 17.14 -24.50
CA GLY A 173 -24.00 16.72 -23.90
C GLY A 173 -23.10 16.02 -24.89
N PHE A 174 -22.39 14.99 -24.44
CA PHE A 174 -21.37 14.32 -25.21
C PHE A 174 -21.69 12.84 -25.40
N ARG A 175 -21.35 12.33 -26.59
CA ARG A 175 -21.41 10.92 -26.93
C ARG A 175 -20.01 10.43 -27.28
N PHE A 176 -19.58 9.41 -26.57
CA PHE A 176 -18.30 8.74 -26.69
C PHE A 176 -18.50 7.42 -27.42
N VAL A 177 -17.75 7.21 -28.50
CA VAL A 177 -17.73 5.95 -29.24
C VAL A 177 -16.31 5.40 -29.14
N PRO A 178 -16.09 4.20 -28.60
CA PRO A 178 -14.80 3.53 -28.70
C PRO A 178 -14.29 3.58 -30.14
N PRO A 179 -12.99 3.88 -30.34
CA PRO A 179 -12.42 3.90 -31.67
C PRO A 179 -12.68 2.55 -32.35
N PRO A 180 -13.01 2.53 -33.66
CA PRO A 180 -13.05 1.28 -34.40
C PRO A 180 -11.74 0.54 -34.18
N LYS A 181 -11.79 -0.78 -33.92
CA LYS A 181 -10.59 -1.65 -33.82
C LYS A 181 -9.89 -1.86 -35.17
N ASP A 182 -9.93 -0.85 -36.05
CA ASP A 182 -9.37 -0.87 -37.39
C ASP A 182 -8.30 0.23 -37.50
N HIS A 183 -7.18 -0.02 -36.83
CA HIS A 183 -5.86 0.06 -37.44
C HIS A 183 -5.20 -1.33 -37.46
N LEU A 184 -5.98 -2.37 -37.78
CA LEU A 184 -5.48 -3.26 -38.84
C LEU A 184 -5.66 -2.49 -40.14
N ILE A 185 -4.56 -1.90 -40.58
CA ILE A 185 -4.41 -1.27 -41.87
C ILE A 185 -4.71 -2.31 -42.95
N THR A 186 -5.95 -2.42 -43.42
CA THR A 186 -6.21 -2.95 -44.77
C THR A 186 -6.00 -1.82 -45.76
N VAL A 187 -4.73 -1.46 -45.99
CA VAL A 187 -4.37 -0.82 -47.26
C VAL A 187 -4.83 -1.77 -48.35
N ARG A 188 -5.60 -1.27 -49.31
CA ARG A 188 -5.62 -1.86 -50.66
C ARG A 188 -4.19 -1.76 -51.20
N LYS A 189 -3.31 -2.65 -50.76
CA LYS A 189 -1.93 -2.74 -51.19
C LYS A 189 -1.91 -3.82 -52.25
N LYS A 190 -2.02 -3.37 -53.50
CA LYS A 190 -1.04 -3.86 -54.47
C LYS A 190 0.33 -3.61 -53.83
N GLY A 191 0.99 -4.67 -53.36
CA GLY A 191 2.33 -4.61 -52.80
C GLY A 191 2.44 -5.09 -51.34
N HIS A 192 2.65 -6.40 -51.18
CA HIS A 192 3.65 -7.04 -50.32
C HIS A 192 4.09 -6.29 -49.04
N THR A 193 3.82 -6.85 -47.86
CA THR A 193 4.71 -7.00 -46.68
C THR A 193 3.89 -7.33 -45.42
N SER A 194 3.94 -8.58 -44.94
CA SER A 194 3.65 -9.00 -43.54
C SER A 194 3.84 -10.53 -43.40
N ARG A 195 5.01 -11.00 -43.81
CA ARG A 195 5.58 -12.32 -43.47
C ARG A 195 7.06 -12.14 -43.06
N LEU A 196 7.43 -10.93 -42.60
CA LEU A 196 8.77 -10.75 -42.06
C LEU A 196 8.78 -11.33 -40.65
N ASP A 197 9.70 -12.26 -40.50
CA ASP A 197 10.17 -13.00 -39.34
C ASP A 197 11.65 -13.13 -39.70
N ARG A 198 12.40 -12.07 -39.37
CA ARG A 198 13.70 -11.74 -39.96
C ARG A 198 14.78 -12.67 -39.45
N ASP A 199 14.71 -12.99 -38.17
CA ASP A 199 15.52 -13.94 -37.45
C ASP A 199 14.99 -15.38 -37.65
N GLY A 200 13.70 -15.58 -37.92
CA GLY A 200 13.15 -16.87 -38.32
C GLY A 200 12.82 -17.79 -37.15
N ASP A 201 12.42 -17.24 -36.02
CA ASP A 201 12.11 -17.97 -34.78
C ASP A 201 10.62 -18.37 -34.65
N GLY A 202 9.80 -17.90 -35.59
CA GLY A 202 8.36 -18.18 -35.65
C GLY A 202 7.50 -17.12 -34.95
N VAL A 203 8.10 -16.15 -34.26
CA VAL A 203 7.50 -14.89 -33.86
C VAL A 203 7.67 -13.91 -35.02
N ARG A 204 6.71 -13.00 -35.23
CA ARG A 204 6.82 -12.03 -36.33
C ARG A 204 7.58 -10.81 -35.81
N ASP A 205 8.40 -10.15 -36.63
CA ASP A 205 9.09 -8.88 -36.27
C ASP A 205 8.18 -7.84 -35.57
N ALA A 206 6.88 -7.84 -35.85
CA ALA A 206 5.91 -6.91 -35.25
C ALA A 206 5.42 -7.28 -33.84
N LEU A 207 5.61 -8.54 -33.43
CA LEU A 207 5.28 -9.10 -32.12
C LEU A 207 6.53 -9.57 -31.36
N ASP A 208 7.67 -9.55 -32.04
CA ASP A 208 8.96 -9.96 -31.54
C ASP A 208 9.64 -8.78 -30.84
N LEU A 209 10.04 -8.99 -29.58
CA LEU A 209 10.82 -8.03 -28.79
C LEU A 209 12.29 -7.99 -29.23
N CYS A 210 12.77 -9.07 -29.86
CA CYS A 210 14.13 -9.23 -30.37
C CYS A 210 14.17 -9.56 -31.88
N PRO A 211 13.67 -8.68 -32.79
CA PRO A 211 13.47 -8.99 -34.22
C PRO A 211 14.70 -9.40 -35.05
N ASP A 212 15.90 -9.35 -34.48
CA ASP A 212 17.17 -9.67 -35.12
C ASP A 212 17.85 -10.91 -34.49
N GLN A 213 17.26 -11.51 -33.44
CA GLN A 213 17.82 -12.64 -32.69
C GLN A 213 16.77 -13.69 -32.41
N LYS A 214 17.06 -14.95 -32.78
CA LYS A 214 16.14 -16.06 -32.57
C LYS A 214 15.85 -16.29 -31.09
N GLY A 215 14.57 -16.27 -30.74
CA GLY A 215 14.16 -16.52 -29.36
C GLY A 215 13.05 -17.53 -29.19
N LEU A 216 12.52 -17.53 -27.96
CA LEU A 216 11.41 -18.38 -27.56
C LEU A 216 10.10 -17.63 -27.71
N ALA A 217 9.09 -18.27 -28.30
CA ALA A 217 7.76 -17.67 -28.42
C ALA A 217 7.11 -17.35 -27.05
N ALA A 218 7.50 -18.07 -25.99
CA ALA A 218 7.07 -17.78 -24.61
C ALA A 218 7.60 -16.43 -24.09
N LEU A 219 8.73 -15.98 -24.63
CA LEU A 219 9.43 -14.75 -24.27
C LEU A 219 9.29 -13.66 -25.34
N ASN A 220 8.24 -13.75 -26.16
CA ASN A 220 7.97 -12.85 -27.29
C ASN A 220 9.15 -12.72 -28.26
N GLY A 221 9.83 -13.83 -28.56
CA GLY A 221 10.88 -13.90 -29.58
C GLY A 221 12.27 -13.49 -29.11
N CYS A 222 12.47 -13.27 -27.81
CA CYS A 222 13.80 -13.07 -27.26
C CYS A 222 14.50 -14.37 -26.85
N PRO A 223 15.83 -14.45 -27.03
CA PRO A 223 16.63 -15.57 -26.54
C PRO A 223 16.66 -15.59 -25.01
N ASP A 224 16.90 -16.79 -24.50
CA ASP A 224 17.06 -17.12 -23.09
C ASP A 224 18.11 -18.24 -23.04
N ALA A 225 19.35 -17.85 -22.77
CA ALA A 225 20.52 -18.68 -22.97
C ALA A 225 20.71 -19.75 -21.90
N ASP A 226 20.21 -19.53 -20.68
CA ASP A 226 20.28 -20.49 -19.57
C ASP A 226 18.92 -21.13 -19.21
N SER A 227 17.85 -20.72 -19.90
CA SER A 227 16.51 -21.30 -19.83
C SER A 227 15.83 -21.16 -18.47
N ASP A 228 16.10 -20.07 -17.76
CA ASP A 228 15.48 -19.77 -16.46
C ASP A 228 14.14 -18.99 -16.58
N GLY A 229 13.80 -18.54 -17.79
CA GLY A 229 12.58 -17.80 -18.09
C GLY A 229 12.73 -16.29 -18.09
N PHE A 230 13.94 -15.76 -17.84
CA PHE A 230 14.31 -14.37 -18.06
C PHE A 230 14.99 -14.26 -19.44
N PRO A 231 14.54 -13.37 -20.34
CA PRO A 231 15.23 -13.20 -21.61
C PRO A 231 16.57 -12.48 -21.43
N ASP A 232 17.57 -12.82 -22.25
CA ASP A 232 18.96 -12.33 -22.14
C ASP A 232 19.08 -10.79 -22.04
N ASP A 233 18.12 -10.04 -22.58
CA ASP A 233 18.10 -8.57 -22.55
C ASP A 233 17.66 -7.96 -21.21
N ARG A 234 17.05 -8.77 -20.35
CA ARG A 234 16.49 -8.43 -19.04
C ARG A 234 16.97 -9.35 -17.93
N ASP A 235 17.88 -10.25 -18.25
CA ASP A 235 18.55 -11.14 -17.32
C ASP A 235 19.86 -10.49 -16.85
N GLU A 236 20.02 -10.35 -15.53
CA GLU A 236 21.26 -9.80 -14.96
C GLU A 236 22.43 -10.81 -14.97
N CYS A 237 22.14 -12.10 -15.12
CA CYS A 237 23.08 -13.20 -15.25
C CYS A 237 22.77 -14.12 -16.47
N PRO A 238 22.88 -13.64 -17.74
CA PRO A 238 22.41 -14.34 -18.96
C PRO A 238 23.03 -15.70 -19.31
N THR A 239 23.84 -16.28 -18.43
CA THR A 239 24.53 -17.55 -18.68
C THR A 239 24.40 -18.51 -17.50
N VAL A 240 23.74 -18.10 -16.42
CA VAL A 240 23.64 -18.84 -15.18
C VAL A 240 22.21 -18.70 -14.65
N ALA A 241 21.43 -19.76 -14.85
CA ALA A 241 20.02 -19.78 -14.51
C ALA A 241 19.73 -19.34 -13.07
N GLY A 242 18.76 -18.44 -12.95
CA GLY A 242 18.42 -17.78 -11.70
C GLY A 242 16.94 -17.44 -11.53
N ALA A 243 16.49 -17.35 -10.29
CA ALA A 243 15.11 -16.94 -9.99
C ALA A 243 15.01 -15.45 -9.64
N LEU A 244 16.14 -14.83 -9.26
CA LEU A 244 16.20 -13.46 -8.77
C LEU A 244 16.70 -12.54 -9.88
N GLU A 245 15.75 -12.02 -10.69
CA GLU A 245 16.05 -11.18 -11.86
C GLU A 245 17.05 -11.86 -12.84
N GLY A 246 16.92 -13.18 -12.99
CA GLY A 246 17.80 -14.02 -13.83
C GLY A 246 19.09 -14.50 -13.14
N CYS A 247 19.36 -14.11 -11.90
CA CYS A 247 20.54 -14.56 -11.16
C CYS A 247 20.25 -15.63 -10.09
N PRO A 248 21.20 -16.56 -9.85
CA PRO A 248 21.12 -17.50 -8.75
C PRO A 248 21.27 -16.79 -7.40
N ASP A 249 20.64 -17.36 -6.39
CA ASP A 249 20.71 -16.99 -4.97
C ASP A 249 20.85 -18.33 -4.22
N ALA A 250 22.08 -18.71 -3.92
CA ALA A 250 22.43 -20.06 -3.50
C ALA A 250 22.08 -20.34 -2.03
N ASP A 251 22.05 -19.32 -1.17
CA ASP A 251 21.66 -19.46 0.23
C ASP A 251 20.23 -18.96 0.54
N GLY A 252 19.61 -18.23 -0.38
CA GLY A 252 18.22 -17.80 -0.31
C GLY A 252 18.00 -16.58 0.58
N ASP A 253 19.02 -15.74 0.78
CA ASP A 253 18.91 -14.53 1.61
C ASP A 253 18.26 -13.34 0.88
N GLY A 254 18.00 -13.48 -0.43
CA GLY A 254 17.40 -12.48 -1.29
C GLY A 254 18.39 -11.54 -1.98
N ILE A 255 19.69 -11.86 -1.95
CA ILE A 255 20.76 -11.18 -2.67
C ILE A 255 21.35 -12.16 -3.67
N ALA A 256 21.49 -11.74 -4.94
CA ALA A 256 22.05 -12.60 -5.97
C ALA A 256 23.52 -12.93 -5.67
N ASP A 257 23.98 -14.14 -5.98
CA ASP A 257 25.35 -14.63 -5.72
C ASP A 257 26.46 -13.67 -6.22
N LYS A 258 26.17 -12.91 -7.28
CA LYS A 258 27.09 -11.92 -7.86
C LYS A 258 27.26 -10.65 -7.01
N ASP A 259 26.26 -10.32 -6.21
CA ASP A 259 26.18 -9.12 -5.36
C ASP A 259 26.32 -9.49 -3.86
N ASP A 260 26.25 -10.78 -3.53
CA ASP A 260 26.49 -11.33 -2.21
C ASP A 260 27.99 -11.54 -1.94
N ARG A 261 28.46 -11.04 -0.81
CA ARG A 261 29.85 -11.22 -0.35
C ARG A 261 30.08 -12.59 0.29
N CYS A 262 29.02 -13.25 0.75
CA CYS A 262 29.03 -14.59 1.35
C CYS A 262 27.97 -15.52 0.70
N PRO A 263 28.08 -15.89 -0.61
CA PRO A 263 27.04 -16.58 -1.39
C PRO A 263 26.55 -17.95 -0.90
N LEU A 264 27.05 -18.45 0.23
CA LEU A 264 26.71 -19.77 0.78
C LEU A 264 26.22 -19.66 2.23
N GLU A 265 26.12 -18.45 2.78
CA GLU A 265 25.82 -18.19 4.17
C GLU A 265 24.81 -17.06 4.29
N VAL A 266 23.57 -17.39 4.65
CA VAL A 266 22.48 -16.42 4.76
C VAL A 266 22.88 -15.20 5.59
N GLY A 267 22.77 -14.01 5.00
CA GLY A 267 23.02 -12.75 5.69
C GLY A 267 21.99 -11.66 5.41
N PRO A 268 22.00 -10.59 6.21
CA PRO A 268 21.14 -9.44 5.96
C PRO A 268 21.71 -8.54 4.85
N PRO A 269 20.86 -7.80 4.11
CA PRO A 269 21.30 -6.87 3.06
C PRO A 269 22.19 -5.74 3.59
N GLU A 270 22.03 -5.34 4.86
CA GLU A 270 22.90 -4.36 5.51
C GLU A 270 24.37 -4.81 5.58
N ARG A 271 24.62 -6.13 5.49
CA ARG A 271 25.96 -6.74 5.53
C ARG A 271 26.36 -7.40 4.20
N GLN A 272 25.69 -7.05 3.10
CA GLN A 272 25.94 -7.61 1.76
C GLN A 272 25.91 -9.15 1.77
N GLY A 273 24.91 -9.72 2.43
CA GLY A 273 24.66 -11.16 2.49
C GLY A 273 25.59 -11.95 3.40
N CYS A 274 26.46 -11.30 4.18
CA CYS A 274 27.25 -12.01 5.18
C CYS A 274 26.56 -12.07 6.56
N PRO A 275 26.53 -13.24 7.22
CA PRO A 275 26.03 -13.33 8.59
C PRO A 275 26.91 -12.52 9.54
N ALA A 276 26.30 -12.06 10.63
CA ALA A 276 27.06 -11.50 11.73
C ALA A 276 27.85 -12.60 12.44
N LYS A 277 29.14 -12.36 12.72
CA LYS A 277 29.99 -13.32 13.43
C LYS A 277 29.96 -13.04 14.92
N ASP A 278 29.89 -14.12 15.67
CA ASP A 278 29.93 -14.19 17.12
C ASP A 278 30.67 -15.49 17.45
N ALA A 279 31.99 -15.38 17.59
CA ALA A 279 32.92 -16.51 17.60
C ALA A 279 32.89 -17.31 18.90
N ASP A 280 32.49 -16.70 20.02
CA ASP A 280 32.35 -17.36 21.32
C ASP A 280 30.90 -17.49 21.80
N GLN A 281 29.94 -16.99 21.03
CA GLN A 281 28.50 -17.21 21.19
C GLN A 281 27.94 -16.58 22.46
N ASP A 282 28.49 -15.43 22.88
CA ASP A 282 28.02 -14.70 24.06
C ASP A 282 26.89 -13.69 23.75
N GLY A 283 26.59 -13.48 22.47
CA GLY A 283 25.54 -12.59 21.97
C GLY A 283 26.02 -11.16 21.68
N VAL A 284 27.31 -10.87 21.87
CA VAL A 284 27.99 -9.66 21.39
C VAL A 284 28.70 -10.02 20.08
N LEU A 285 28.49 -9.22 19.04
CA LEU A 285 29.10 -9.50 17.74
C LEU A 285 30.62 -9.27 17.80
N ASP A 286 31.42 -10.05 17.06
CA ASP A 286 32.89 -9.95 17.01
C ASP A 286 33.42 -8.52 16.73
N GLU A 287 32.63 -7.69 16.05
CA GLU A 287 32.97 -6.29 15.72
C GLU A 287 32.76 -5.32 16.90
N GLU A 288 31.89 -5.69 17.84
CA GLU A 288 31.54 -4.94 19.05
C GLU A 288 32.17 -5.54 20.31
N ASP A 289 32.64 -6.78 20.21
CA ASP A 289 33.25 -7.56 21.27
C ASP A 289 34.75 -7.22 21.46
N LEU A 290 35.12 -6.89 22.70
CA LEU A 290 36.51 -6.62 23.09
C LEU A 290 37.31 -7.91 23.36
N CYS A 291 36.63 -9.05 23.49
CA CYS A 291 37.17 -10.37 23.74
C CYS A 291 36.58 -11.47 22.83
N PRO A 292 36.73 -11.43 21.48
CA PRO A 292 36.04 -12.30 20.48
C PRO A 292 36.32 -13.82 20.51
N LYS A 293 36.87 -14.35 21.60
CA LYS A 293 37.23 -15.77 21.77
C LYS A 293 36.93 -16.26 23.18
N ALA A 294 36.42 -15.40 24.06
CA ALA A 294 36.23 -15.67 25.46
C ALA A 294 34.89 -15.04 25.88
N PRO A 295 33.85 -15.86 26.09
CA PRO A 295 32.50 -15.35 26.22
C PRO A 295 32.35 -14.49 27.47
N GLY A 296 31.65 -13.38 27.34
CA GLY A 296 31.40 -12.43 28.42
C GLY A 296 30.03 -11.76 28.34
N PRO A 297 29.62 -11.06 29.41
CA PRO A 297 28.36 -10.32 29.38
C PRO A 297 28.46 -9.02 28.55
N ALA A 298 27.31 -8.53 28.09
CA ALA A 298 27.25 -7.33 27.25
C ALA A 298 27.67 -6.03 27.98
N ASN A 299 27.58 -5.97 29.32
CA ASN A 299 28.02 -4.82 30.13
C ASN A 299 29.53 -4.61 30.07
N THR A 300 30.31 -5.68 29.89
CA THR A 300 31.78 -5.67 29.75
C THR A 300 32.22 -5.73 28.29
N LYS A 301 31.29 -5.54 27.34
CA LYS A 301 31.51 -5.64 25.89
C LYS A 301 32.09 -7.00 25.47
N GLY A 302 31.48 -8.07 25.95
CA GLY A 302 31.81 -9.46 25.59
C GLY A 302 33.04 -10.03 26.31
N CYS A 303 33.62 -9.31 27.27
CA CYS A 303 34.74 -9.83 28.05
C CYS A 303 34.30 -10.57 29.31
N PRO A 304 34.97 -11.68 29.70
CA PRO A 304 34.68 -12.39 30.93
C PRO A 304 34.71 -11.47 32.16
N ASP A 305 33.77 -11.73 33.09
CA ASP A 305 33.54 -11.04 34.36
C ASP A 305 33.14 -12.13 35.36
N ALA A 306 34.11 -12.62 36.14
CA ALA A 306 33.92 -13.85 36.93
C ALA A 306 33.16 -13.63 38.24
N ASP A 307 33.20 -12.43 38.81
CA ASP A 307 32.50 -12.07 40.05
C ASP A 307 31.26 -11.17 39.84
N LEU A 308 31.01 -10.74 38.61
CA LEU A 308 29.82 -9.99 38.16
C LEU A 308 29.72 -8.59 38.76
N ASP A 309 30.85 -7.94 39.05
CA ASP A 309 30.89 -6.58 39.57
C ASP A 309 30.78 -5.49 38.47
N GLY A 310 30.88 -5.91 37.20
CA GLY A 310 30.76 -5.06 36.03
C GLY A 310 32.09 -4.53 35.48
N LEU A 311 33.23 -4.94 36.04
CA LEU A 311 34.54 -4.85 35.39
C LEU A 311 34.89 -6.17 34.72
N ALA A 312 35.56 -6.09 33.56
CA ALA A 312 36.08 -7.30 32.93
C ALA A 312 37.30 -7.83 33.71
N ASP A 313 37.51 -9.14 33.74
CA ASP A 313 38.64 -9.80 34.44
C ASP A 313 40.03 -9.23 34.05
N LYS A 314 40.14 -8.68 32.83
CA LYS A 314 41.38 -8.07 32.30
C LYS A 314 41.65 -6.66 32.88
N ASP A 315 40.60 -5.97 33.31
CA ASP A 315 40.60 -4.60 33.82
C ASP A 315 40.39 -4.57 35.35
N ASP A 316 40.00 -5.70 35.94
CA ASP A 316 39.82 -5.95 37.36
C ASP A 316 41.11 -6.45 38.05
N ASP A 317 41.47 -5.80 39.15
CA ASP A 317 42.62 -6.18 39.97
C ASP A 317 42.33 -7.37 40.91
N CYS A 318 41.05 -7.68 41.16
CA CYS A 318 40.55 -8.75 42.01
C CYS A 318 39.44 -9.59 41.34
N PRO A 319 39.68 -10.29 40.20
CA PRO A 319 38.63 -10.89 39.35
C PRO A 319 37.71 -11.95 39.98
N GLU A 320 37.98 -12.40 41.20
CA GLU A 320 37.16 -13.39 41.91
C GLU A 320 36.35 -12.78 43.07
N LEU A 321 36.50 -11.49 43.34
CA LEU A 321 35.98 -10.80 44.52
C LEU A 321 35.37 -9.46 44.14
N ALA A 322 34.04 -9.42 44.02
CA ALA A 322 33.33 -8.24 43.56
C ALA A 322 33.70 -6.96 44.34
N GLY A 323 34.03 -5.91 43.59
CA GLY A 323 34.39 -4.61 44.13
C GLY A 323 33.70 -3.46 43.42
N LEU A 324 34.19 -2.25 43.69
CA LEU A 324 33.71 -1.04 43.05
C LEU A 324 34.66 -0.63 41.92
N PRO A 325 34.17 0.05 40.86
CA PRO A 325 35.03 0.61 39.83
C PRO A 325 36.09 1.59 40.37
N GLU A 326 35.77 2.31 41.45
CA GLU A 326 36.70 3.22 42.13
C GLU A 326 37.92 2.50 42.71
N THR A 327 37.76 1.24 43.13
CA THR A 327 38.79 0.40 43.72
C THR A 327 39.35 -0.63 42.73
N ARG A 328 39.12 -0.43 41.43
CA ARG A 328 39.54 -1.33 40.33
C ARG A 328 39.03 -2.77 40.53
N GLY A 329 37.78 -2.92 40.97
CA GLY A 329 37.11 -4.21 41.14
C GLY A 329 37.47 -4.96 42.43
N CYS A 330 38.23 -4.35 43.34
CA CYS A 330 38.53 -4.96 44.63
C CYS A 330 37.55 -4.52 45.74
N PRO A 331 37.24 -5.40 46.72
CA PRO A 331 36.39 -5.04 47.86
C PRO A 331 37.08 -4.02 48.77
N ASP A 332 36.28 -3.14 49.35
CA ASP A 332 36.66 -2.14 50.36
C ASP A 332 35.64 -2.25 51.51
N THR A 333 36.04 -2.91 52.59
CA THR A 333 35.15 -3.31 53.69
C THR A 333 34.72 -2.13 54.54
N ASP A 334 35.56 -1.10 54.68
CA ASP A 334 35.29 0.06 55.55
C ASP A 334 34.99 1.37 54.80
N LEU A 335 35.05 1.33 53.47
CA LEU A 335 34.64 2.38 52.54
C LEU A 335 35.48 3.65 52.65
N ASP A 336 36.78 3.50 52.97
CA ASP A 336 37.71 4.61 53.05
C ASP A 336 38.39 4.96 51.70
N GLY A 337 38.15 4.13 50.67
CA GLY A 337 38.68 4.28 49.32
C GLY A 337 39.98 3.53 49.05
N VAL A 338 40.50 2.76 50.00
CA VAL A 338 41.64 1.85 49.85
C VAL A 338 41.11 0.41 49.84
N PRO A 339 41.35 -0.38 48.77
CA PRO A 339 40.86 -1.75 48.73
C PRO A 339 41.51 -2.62 49.82
N ASP A 340 40.79 -3.62 50.34
CA ASP A 340 41.21 -4.48 51.45
C ASP A 340 42.59 -5.15 51.23
N LYS A 341 42.99 -5.38 49.97
CA LYS A 341 44.29 -5.93 49.59
C LYS A 341 45.47 -4.98 49.85
N ASP A 342 45.21 -3.67 49.80
CA ASP A 342 46.19 -2.60 49.93
C ASP A 342 46.04 -1.83 51.26
N ASP A 343 44.98 -2.12 52.02
CA ASP A 343 44.71 -1.53 53.34
C ASP A 343 45.39 -2.30 54.48
N GLN A 344 46.13 -1.58 55.32
CA GLN A 344 46.73 -2.15 56.55
C GLN A 344 45.73 -2.30 57.70
N CYS A 345 44.60 -1.60 57.62
CA CYS A 345 43.52 -1.59 58.59
C CYS A 345 42.13 -1.87 57.96
N PRO A 346 41.88 -3.02 57.27
CA PRO A 346 40.69 -3.26 56.41
C PRO A 346 39.29 -3.18 57.05
N ASN A 347 39.18 -2.87 58.33
CA ASN A 347 37.90 -2.78 59.05
C ASN A 347 37.78 -1.47 59.83
N THR A 348 38.63 -0.48 59.56
CA THR A 348 38.70 0.78 60.31
C THR A 348 39.07 1.94 59.39
N PRO A 349 38.11 2.82 59.03
CA PRO A 349 38.30 3.78 57.95
C PRO A 349 39.48 4.74 58.17
N GLY A 350 40.37 4.83 57.18
CA GLY A 350 41.48 5.76 57.10
C GLY A 350 41.18 7.01 56.27
N ARG A 351 41.21 8.18 56.91
CA ARG A 351 40.91 9.44 56.21
C ARG A 351 42.11 9.93 55.38
N GLY A 352 42.18 9.56 54.10
CA GLY A 352 43.09 10.18 53.12
C GLY A 352 44.57 9.80 53.25
N SER A 353 44.88 8.73 53.98
CA SER A 353 46.21 8.13 54.05
C SER A 353 46.27 6.99 53.04
N GLY A 354 47.27 6.96 52.16
CA GLY A 354 47.48 5.88 51.19
C GLY A 354 47.80 4.50 51.81
N SER A 355 47.53 4.30 53.10
CA SER A 355 47.68 3.04 53.83
C SER A 355 46.38 2.55 54.51
N GLY A 356 45.26 3.27 54.33
CA GLY A 356 43.92 2.92 54.83
C GLY A 356 43.73 2.91 56.36
N CYS A 357 44.80 3.15 57.13
CA CYS A 357 44.68 3.31 58.58
C CYS A 357 44.31 4.74 59.00
N PRO A 358 43.52 4.90 60.09
CA PRO A 358 43.21 6.21 60.67
C PRO A 358 44.49 6.91 61.14
N GLU A 359 44.63 8.18 60.78
CA GLU A 359 45.71 9.02 61.30
C GLU A 359 45.44 9.33 62.78
N LEU A 360 46.51 9.30 63.59
CA LEU A 360 46.42 9.71 64.99
C LEU A 360 46.07 11.21 65.06
N GLU A 361 44.90 11.52 65.61
CA GLU A 361 44.47 12.90 65.86
C GLU A 361 45.52 13.66 66.68
N ALA A 362 45.66 14.96 66.43
CA ALA A 362 46.67 15.79 67.11
C ALA A 362 46.52 15.77 68.64
N SER A 363 45.29 15.60 69.15
CA SER A 363 45.02 15.43 70.58
C SER A 363 45.59 14.11 71.14
N ASP A 364 45.45 13.04 70.39
CA ASP A 364 45.85 11.69 70.80
C ASP A 364 47.36 11.52 70.67
N ALA A 365 47.95 12.12 69.63
CA ALA A 365 49.39 12.26 69.50
C ALA A 365 49.98 13.09 70.67
N ALA A 366 49.35 14.20 71.05
CA ALA A 366 49.77 15.02 72.18
C ALA A 366 49.63 14.28 73.53
N LEU A 367 48.55 13.52 73.72
CA LEU A 367 48.36 12.66 74.88
C LEU A 367 49.41 11.55 74.92
N LEU A 368 49.73 10.94 73.78
CA LEU A 368 50.76 9.91 73.67
C LEU A 368 52.14 10.49 74.01
N GLU A 369 52.46 11.71 73.56
CA GLU A 369 53.69 12.41 73.95
C GLU A 369 53.74 12.70 75.46
N GLN A 370 52.65 13.20 76.05
CA GLN A 370 52.58 13.38 77.51
C GLN A 370 52.75 12.04 78.26
N ALA A 371 52.13 10.97 77.77
CA ALA A 371 52.26 9.64 78.34
C ALA A 371 53.70 9.11 78.25
N LYS A 372 54.43 9.36 77.15
CA LYS A 372 55.86 9.01 77.02
C LYS A 372 56.71 9.68 78.10
N TYR A 373 56.48 10.95 78.43
CA TYR A 373 57.20 11.67 79.48
C TYR A 373 56.84 11.20 80.90
N ALA A 374 55.62 10.71 81.12
CA ALA A 374 55.19 10.15 82.39
C ALA A 374 55.81 8.77 82.70
N ILE A 375 56.47 8.13 81.73
CA ILE A 375 57.22 6.89 81.93
C ILE A 375 58.59 7.23 82.55
N HIS A 376 58.70 7.07 83.86
CA HIS A 376 59.95 7.28 84.58
C HIS A 376 60.95 6.13 84.37
N PHE A 377 62.17 6.46 83.92
CA PHE A 377 63.31 5.56 83.89
C PHE A 377 64.32 5.93 84.98
N ILE A 378 64.84 4.93 85.71
CA ILE A 378 66.02 5.08 86.56
C ILE A 378 67.22 4.62 85.73
N PRO A 379 68.32 5.39 85.62
CA PRO A 379 69.50 4.95 84.88
C PRO A 379 70.02 3.61 85.41
N GLY A 380 70.00 2.57 84.57
CA GLY A 380 70.50 1.23 84.88
C GLY A 380 69.46 0.16 85.26
N VAL A 381 68.15 0.42 85.17
CA VAL A 381 67.12 -0.59 85.45
C VAL A 381 65.92 -0.51 84.50
N THR A 382 65.24 -1.64 84.29
CA THR A 382 64.04 -1.82 83.44
C THR A 382 62.82 -1.02 83.93
N LEU A 383 61.83 -0.85 83.02
CA LEU A 383 60.58 -0.11 83.22
C LEU A 383 59.94 -0.36 84.60
N ARG A 384 59.65 0.71 85.34
CA ARG A 384 59.10 0.63 86.69
C ARG A 384 57.61 0.28 86.64
N SER A 385 57.22 -0.91 87.11
CA SER A 385 55.81 -1.24 87.38
C SER A 385 55.32 -0.36 88.53
N ASN A 386 54.44 0.59 88.25
CA ASN A 386 53.82 1.40 89.29
C ASN A 386 52.66 0.63 89.96
N ARG A 387 52.95 -0.54 90.52
CA ARG A 387 52.03 -1.24 91.41
C ARG A 387 52.00 -0.47 92.74
N ASN A 388 50.96 0.33 92.94
CA ASN A 388 50.66 0.88 94.26
C ASN A 388 50.27 -0.29 95.20
N PRO A 389 51.04 -0.61 96.25
CA PRO A 389 50.76 -1.79 97.09
C PRO A 389 49.52 -1.63 98.00
N SER A 390 48.78 -0.51 97.92
CA SER A 390 47.86 -0.11 99.00
C SER A 390 46.36 0.01 98.64
N LYS A 391 45.90 -0.42 97.44
CA LYS A 391 44.44 -0.48 97.14
C LYS A 391 44.05 -1.73 96.32
N PRO A 392 43.30 -2.69 96.90
CA PRO A 392 43.00 -3.96 96.24
C PRO A 392 41.55 -4.05 95.73
N TRP A 393 41.17 -3.42 94.62
CA TRP A 393 39.88 -3.69 93.92
C TRP A 393 39.69 -2.82 92.67
N ILE A 394 39.52 -3.44 91.50
CA ILE A 394 38.21 -3.72 90.90
C ILE A 394 38.37 -4.83 89.84
N LYS A 395 37.46 -5.81 89.94
CA LYS A 395 37.20 -6.92 89.01
C LYS A 395 36.48 -6.41 87.76
N SER A 396 36.55 -7.19 86.68
CA SER A 396 35.62 -7.18 85.53
C SER A 396 35.79 -5.93 84.64
N TRP A 397 36.08 -6.03 83.35
CA TRP A 397 35.31 -6.75 82.35
C TRP A 397 36.18 -7.32 81.24
N ILE A 398 35.77 -8.53 80.81
CA ILE A 398 35.92 -9.10 79.47
C ILE A 398 35.13 -8.24 78.50
#